data_AF-A0A9E2JL90-F1
#
_entry.id   AF-A0A9E2JL90-F1
#
_cell.length_a   1.000
_cell.length_b   1.000
_cell.length_c   1.000
_cell.angle_alpha   90.00
_cell.angle_beta   90.00
_cell.angle_gamma   90.00
#
_symmetry.space_group_name_H-M   'P 1'
#
loop_
_entity.id
_entity.type
_entity.pdbx_description
1 polymer ?
#
loop_
_entity_poly.entity_id
_entity_poly.type
_entity_poly.pdbx_seq_one_letter_code
_entity_poly.pdbx_strand_id
1 'polypeptide(L)'
;MYLAMTHCNGKRRYLLRESYAEAGRMRFRDLFDLGENPAAYIVYPGGNSFYFHELLTEALFVQGVTGVDRKLEKILLPFLQPDIRRIVTQMTRLSRRRRVAFNGRAMAQAQAGLHLFDRRRFWLLRFGRMDRTEVLMRSHRFLNALLDKSRDEIEYYFQDMEARLRTREKKGYVYQSLDLARRFPGETARLFPLGLDQDQLDQAFIEDICRLAGDPDFIDFPEPGGPLSPYLVRYVVMWFDYEFGERPPQARIMEEFVRGRRAFRPPPPPIGPDLAGACRVFAISIQEWRDLNRNQIGALYRRLALTRHPDQGGDPETFMELNSAYERLIQDK
;
A
#
# COMPACT_ATOMS: atom_id res chain seq x y z
N MET A 1 4.02 26.73 -11.45
CA MET A 1 3.15 27.55 -10.57
C MET A 1 2.04 26.68 -9.99
N TYR A 2 1.82 26.78 -8.68
CA TYR A 2 0.82 26.07 -7.90
C TYR A 2 0.36 26.93 -6.72
N LEU A 3 -0.71 26.49 -6.05
CA LEU A 3 -1.26 27.17 -4.88
C LEU A 3 -0.79 26.46 -3.60
N ALA A 4 -0.09 27.19 -2.75
CA ALA A 4 0.22 26.79 -1.40
C ALA A 4 -0.79 27.39 -0.43
N MET A 5 -1.14 26.64 0.62
CA MET A 5 -2.04 27.05 1.67
C MET A 5 -1.32 26.90 3.01
N THR A 6 -1.13 28.02 3.68
CA THR A 6 -0.47 28.11 4.98
C THR A 6 -1.46 28.56 6.04
N HIS A 7 -1.19 28.19 7.29
CA HIS A 7 -1.95 28.67 8.44
C HIS A 7 -1.11 29.69 9.21
N CYS A 8 -1.59 30.93 9.28
CA CYS A 8 -0.97 32.00 10.07
C CYS A 8 -2.02 32.51 11.08
N ASN A 9 -1.73 32.43 12.38
CA ASN A 9 -2.62 32.90 13.46
C ASN A 9 -4.04 32.31 13.38
N GLY A 10 -4.17 31.02 13.07
CA GLY A 10 -5.46 30.33 12.93
C GLY A 10 -6.23 30.65 11.64
N LYS A 11 -5.71 31.56 10.79
CA LYS A 11 -6.31 31.90 9.50
C LYS A 11 -5.58 31.23 8.35
N ARG A 12 -6.35 30.84 7.33
CA ARG A 12 -5.80 30.26 6.09
C ARG A 12 -5.30 31.39 5.19
N ARG A 13 -4.07 31.25 4.70
CA ARG A 13 -3.44 32.19 3.77
C ARG A 13 -2.96 31.43 2.54
N TYR A 14 -3.20 32.00 1.37
CA TYR A 14 -2.91 31.39 0.10
C TYR A 14 -1.73 32.08 -0.58
N LEU A 15 -0.73 31.31 -0.99
CA LEU A 15 0.44 31.81 -1.73
C LEU A 15 0.53 31.16 -3.09
N LEU A 16 0.87 31.94 -4.11
CA LEU A 16 1.31 31.42 -5.39
C LEU A 16 2.80 31.13 -5.31
N ARG A 17 3.15 29.88 -5.65
CA ARG A 17 4.53 29.42 -5.68
C ARG A 17 4.88 28.83 -7.03
N GLU A 18 6.16 28.80 -7.35
CA GLU A 18 6.67 28.11 -8.53
C GLU A 18 7.88 27.26 -8.21
N SER A 19 7.85 26.03 -8.72
CA SER A 19 9.03 25.16 -8.74
C SER A 19 10.01 25.62 -9.80
N TYR A 20 11.29 25.72 -9.45
CA TYR A 20 12.37 26.04 -10.35
C TYR A 20 13.58 25.14 -10.06
N ALA A 21 14.40 24.88 -11.07
CA ALA A 21 15.60 24.09 -10.92
C ALA A 21 16.76 24.98 -10.44
N GLU A 22 17.43 24.58 -9.35
CA GLU A 22 18.61 25.23 -8.80
C GLU A 22 19.65 24.16 -8.43
N ALA A 23 20.86 24.26 -9.00
CA ALA A 23 21.96 23.33 -8.72
C ALA A 23 21.59 21.83 -8.85
N GLY A 24 20.74 21.48 -9.82
CA GLY A 24 20.31 20.10 -10.06
C GLY A 24 19.21 19.58 -9.10
N ARG A 25 18.68 20.43 -8.23
CA ARG A 25 17.51 20.14 -7.37
C ARG A 25 16.34 21.05 -7.70
N MET A 26 15.13 20.56 -7.45
CA MET A 26 13.92 21.36 -7.64
C MET A 26 13.58 22.10 -6.35
N ARG A 27 13.68 23.43 -6.38
CA ARG A 27 13.28 24.31 -5.28
C ARG A 27 12.00 25.05 -5.61
N PHE A 28 11.47 25.78 -4.65
CA PHE A 28 10.32 26.65 -4.86
C PHE A 28 10.61 28.07 -4.39
N ARG A 29 9.92 29.02 -4.99
CA ARG A 29 9.91 30.43 -4.58
C ARG A 29 8.48 30.93 -4.47
N ASP A 30 8.28 31.88 -3.56
CA ASP A 30 7.03 32.60 -3.41
C ASP A 30 6.93 33.68 -4.50
N LEU A 31 5.85 33.63 -5.28
CA LEU A 31 5.60 34.58 -6.36
C LEU A 31 4.68 35.71 -5.93
N PHE A 32 3.59 35.38 -5.22
CA PHE A 32 2.58 36.35 -4.82
C PHE A 32 1.75 35.82 -3.64
N ASP A 33 1.34 36.73 -2.75
CA ASP A 33 0.50 36.41 -1.59
C ASP A 33 -0.95 36.83 -1.86
N LEU A 34 -1.83 35.84 -1.97
CA LEU A 34 -3.26 36.03 -2.24
C LEU A 34 -4.07 36.30 -0.96
N GLY A 35 -3.44 36.30 0.21
CA GLY A 35 -4.12 36.52 1.48
C GLY A 35 -5.13 35.43 1.82
N GLU A 36 -6.22 35.80 2.50
CA GLU A 36 -7.23 34.86 3.00
C GLU A 36 -8.27 34.46 1.92
N ASN A 37 -8.49 35.34 0.94
CA ASN A 37 -9.55 35.17 -0.06
C ASN A 37 -9.01 35.34 -1.50
N PRO A 38 -8.59 34.24 -2.16
CA PRO A 38 -8.13 34.27 -3.54
C PRO A 38 -9.18 34.78 -4.55
N ALA A 39 -10.48 34.66 -4.22
CA ALA A 39 -11.54 35.13 -5.10
C ALA A 39 -11.57 36.66 -5.24
N ALA A 40 -10.95 37.40 -4.31
CA ALA A 40 -10.83 38.86 -4.39
C ALA A 40 -10.02 39.34 -5.61
N TYR A 41 -9.16 38.47 -6.17
CA TYR A 41 -8.35 38.76 -7.35
C TYR A 41 -9.03 38.39 -8.68
N ILE A 42 -10.31 37.99 -8.64
CA ILE A 42 -11.08 37.59 -9.81
C ILE A 42 -12.18 38.63 -10.04
N VAL A 43 -12.12 39.31 -11.19
CA VAL A 43 -13.05 40.38 -11.52
C VAL A 43 -14.03 39.91 -12.59
N TYR A 44 -15.31 40.21 -12.36
CA TYR A 44 -16.43 39.80 -13.21
C TYR A 44 -17.06 41.02 -13.87
N PRO A 45 -16.71 41.36 -15.14
CA PRO A 45 -17.29 42.52 -15.83
C PRO A 45 -18.72 42.29 -16.30
N GLY A 46 -19.21 41.04 -16.30
CA GLY A 46 -20.57 40.67 -16.68
C GLY A 46 -20.63 39.39 -17.51
N GLY A 47 -21.82 38.77 -17.55
CA GLY A 47 -22.05 37.50 -18.24
C GLY A 47 -21.21 36.35 -17.68
N ASN A 48 -20.67 35.51 -18.56
CA ASN A 48 -19.82 34.36 -18.20
C ASN A 48 -18.31 34.66 -18.32
N SER A 49 -17.94 35.93 -18.36
CA SER A 49 -16.55 36.36 -18.52
C SER A 49 -15.93 36.76 -17.19
N PHE A 50 -14.62 36.59 -17.08
CA PHE A 50 -13.84 37.01 -15.92
C PHE A 50 -12.41 37.34 -16.35
N TYR A 51 -11.73 38.16 -15.57
CA TYR A 51 -10.29 38.42 -15.70
C TYR A 51 -9.65 38.48 -14.31
N PHE A 52 -8.32 38.39 -14.27
CA PHE A 52 -7.57 38.51 -13.03
C PHE A 52 -7.15 39.95 -12.78
N HIS A 53 -7.16 40.37 -11.51
CA HIS A 53 -6.80 41.72 -11.11
C HIS A 53 -5.40 42.10 -11.61
N GLU A 54 -5.24 43.33 -12.12
CA GLU A 54 -4.00 43.82 -12.75
C GLU A 54 -2.78 43.70 -11.85
N LEU A 55 -2.89 44.11 -10.58
CA LEU A 55 -1.84 43.91 -9.56
C LEU A 55 -1.27 42.48 -9.51
N LEU A 56 -2.13 41.46 -9.71
CA LEU A 56 -1.70 40.06 -9.69
C LEU A 56 -0.99 39.69 -10.99
N THR A 57 -1.55 40.08 -12.14
CA THR A 57 -0.98 39.72 -13.45
C THR A 57 0.34 40.43 -13.71
N GLU A 58 0.44 41.71 -13.34
CA GLU A 58 1.67 42.51 -13.43
C GLU A 58 2.77 41.97 -12.51
N ALA A 59 2.45 41.68 -11.24
CA ALA A 59 3.45 41.14 -10.31
C ALA A 59 4.05 39.82 -10.81
N LEU A 60 3.21 38.93 -11.37
CA LEU A 60 3.67 37.67 -11.95
C LEU A 60 4.47 37.88 -13.25
N PHE A 61 4.10 38.87 -14.06
CA PHE A 61 4.83 39.23 -15.27
C PHE A 61 6.24 39.74 -14.96
N VAL A 62 6.38 40.62 -13.97
CA VAL A 62 7.69 41.13 -13.50
C VAL A 62 8.60 40.00 -13.01
N GLN A 63 8.02 38.95 -12.41
CA GLN A 63 8.75 37.75 -11.99
C GLN A 63 9.08 36.76 -13.13
N GLY A 64 8.75 37.11 -14.37
CA GLY A 64 9.07 36.33 -15.57
C GLY A 64 8.13 35.15 -15.82
N VAL A 65 6.95 35.11 -15.21
CA VAL A 65 6.00 34.00 -15.37
C VAL A 65 5.35 34.07 -16.75
N THR A 66 5.65 33.10 -17.61
CA THR A 66 5.03 33.00 -18.94
C THR A 66 3.62 32.40 -18.88
N GLY A 67 2.70 32.91 -19.69
CA GLY A 67 1.33 32.39 -19.81
C GLY A 67 0.51 32.52 -18.52
N VAL A 68 0.61 33.68 -17.86
CA VAL A 68 0.01 33.98 -16.54
C VAL A 68 -1.47 33.60 -16.50
N ASP A 69 -2.29 34.07 -17.43
CA ASP A 69 -3.75 33.85 -17.42
C ASP A 69 -4.13 32.38 -17.41
N ARG A 70 -3.49 31.57 -18.28
CA ARG A 70 -3.76 30.12 -18.35
C ARG A 70 -3.34 29.39 -17.08
N LYS A 71 -2.25 29.83 -16.43
CA LYS A 71 -1.78 29.24 -15.18
C LYS A 71 -2.70 29.64 -14.02
N LEU A 72 -3.11 30.91 -13.96
CA LEU A 72 -4.03 31.43 -12.96
C LEU A 72 -5.42 30.80 -13.09
N GLU A 73 -5.97 30.67 -14.30
CA GLU A 73 -7.25 29.99 -14.54
C GLU A 73 -7.25 28.59 -13.94
N LYS A 74 -6.20 27.81 -14.18
CA LYS A 74 -6.08 26.45 -13.64
C LYS A 74 -6.03 26.44 -12.12
N ILE A 75 -5.27 27.36 -11.52
CA ILE A 75 -5.02 27.40 -10.08
C ILE A 75 -6.22 27.94 -9.31
N LEU A 76 -6.83 29.00 -9.83
CA LEU A 76 -7.96 29.70 -9.21
C LEU A 76 -9.32 29.14 -9.64
N LEU A 77 -9.36 28.12 -10.50
CA LEU A 77 -10.57 27.39 -10.89
C LEU A 77 -11.50 27.05 -9.70
N PRO A 78 -11.00 26.59 -8.53
CA PRO A 78 -11.88 26.28 -7.40
C PRO A 78 -12.57 27.50 -6.78
N PHE A 79 -12.01 28.71 -6.97
CA PHE A 79 -12.49 29.98 -6.41
C PHE A 79 -13.36 30.78 -7.38
N LEU A 80 -13.54 30.32 -8.61
CA LEU A 80 -14.48 30.92 -9.55
C LEU A 80 -15.93 30.76 -9.07
N GLN A 81 -16.79 31.72 -9.41
CA GLN A 81 -18.23 31.60 -9.24
C GLN A 81 -18.77 30.28 -9.84
N PRO A 82 -19.71 29.59 -9.17
CA PRO A 82 -20.12 28.23 -9.54
C PRO A 82 -20.54 28.06 -11.01
N ASP A 83 -21.28 29.04 -11.56
CA ASP A 83 -21.80 28.98 -12.93
C ASP A 83 -20.67 29.09 -13.97
N ILE A 84 -19.77 30.06 -13.78
CA ILE A 84 -18.59 30.26 -14.63
C ILE A 84 -17.64 29.06 -14.50
N ARG A 85 -17.40 28.58 -13.28
CA ARG A 85 -16.57 27.39 -13.00
C ARG A 85 -17.07 26.18 -13.78
N ARG A 86 -18.39 25.96 -13.85
CA ARG A 86 -18.99 24.85 -14.60
C ARG A 86 -18.67 24.96 -16.09
N ILE A 87 -18.85 26.14 -16.68
CA ILE A 87 -18.57 26.41 -18.09
C ILE A 87 -17.08 26.21 -18.41
N VAL A 88 -16.20 26.85 -17.64
CA VAL A 88 -14.75 26.74 -17.79
C VAL A 88 -14.32 25.28 -17.68
N THR A 89 -14.79 24.55 -16.66
CA THR A 89 -14.45 23.13 -16.47
C THR A 89 -14.83 22.28 -17.68
N GLN A 90 -15.98 22.54 -18.31
CA GLN A 90 -16.39 21.83 -19.53
C GLN A 90 -15.47 22.16 -20.71
N MET A 91 -15.12 23.43 -20.90
CA MET A 91 -14.19 23.90 -21.95
C MET A 91 -12.76 23.35 -21.76
N THR A 92 -12.27 23.29 -20.52
CA THR A 92 -10.94 22.74 -20.21
C THR A 92 -10.87 21.23 -20.48
N ARG A 93 -11.97 20.48 -20.28
CA ARG A 93 -12.03 19.04 -20.61
C ARG A 93 -11.91 18.77 -22.11
N LEU A 94 -12.36 19.70 -22.94
CA LEU A 94 -12.28 19.61 -24.40
C LEU A 94 -10.86 19.94 -24.91
N SER A 95 -10.11 20.77 -24.20
CA SER A 95 -8.76 21.22 -24.56
C SER A 95 -7.63 20.33 -24.03
N ARG A 96 -7.86 19.01 -23.95
CA ARG A 96 -6.84 18.03 -23.51
C ARG A 96 -5.55 18.19 -24.32
N ARG A 97 -4.49 18.65 -23.64
CA ARG A 97 -3.13 18.77 -24.19
C ARG A 97 -2.68 17.48 -24.86
N ARG A 98 -2.05 17.60 -26.02
CA ARG A 98 -1.15 16.57 -26.58
C ARG A 98 -0.16 16.19 -25.49
N ARG A 99 -0.26 14.98 -24.96
CA ARG A 99 0.73 14.44 -24.03
C ARG A 99 2.03 14.29 -24.80
N VAL A 100 3.10 14.92 -24.33
CA VAL A 100 4.44 14.73 -24.88
C VAL A 100 4.74 13.23 -24.79
N ALA A 101 4.97 12.61 -25.93
CA ALA A 101 5.35 11.21 -25.99
C ALA A 101 6.80 11.10 -25.52
N PHE A 102 7.01 10.70 -24.27
CA PHE A 102 8.33 10.22 -23.88
C PHE A 102 8.60 8.88 -24.56
N ASN A 103 9.79 8.72 -25.12
CA ASN A 103 10.32 7.39 -25.41
C ASN A 103 10.49 6.61 -24.10
N GLY A 104 10.25 5.30 -24.11
CA GLY A 104 10.20 4.48 -22.88
C GLY A 104 11.46 4.59 -22.01
N ARG A 105 12.65 4.70 -22.63
CA ARG A 105 13.93 4.89 -21.92
C ARG A 105 14.08 6.28 -21.30
N ALA A 106 13.73 7.34 -22.04
CA ALA A 106 13.77 8.70 -21.51
C ALA A 106 12.80 8.89 -20.33
N MET A 107 11.62 8.26 -20.40
CA MET A 107 10.67 8.25 -19.29
C MET A 107 11.24 7.54 -18.05
N ALA A 108 11.92 6.41 -18.24
CA ALA A 108 12.53 5.66 -17.15
C ALA A 108 13.66 6.46 -16.48
N GLN A 109 14.50 7.15 -17.25
CA GLN A 109 15.55 8.02 -16.72
C GLN A 109 14.97 9.19 -15.94
N ALA A 110 13.98 9.89 -16.50
CA ALA A 110 13.33 11.00 -15.82
C ALA A 110 12.66 10.57 -14.50
N GLN A 111 12.04 9.38 -14.48
CA GLN A 111 11.37 8.85 -13.29
C GLN A 111 12.30 8.13 -12.30
N ALA A 112 13.57 7.90 -12.65
CA ALA A 112 14.52 7.23 -11.78
C ALA A 112 14.78 8.04 -10.49
N GLY A 113 14.75 9.37 -10.59
CA GLY A 113 14.92 10.27 -9.45
C GLY A 113 13.67 10.45 -8.58
N LEU A 114 12.54 9.81 -8.91
CA LEU A 114 11.34 9.89 -8.07
C LEU A 114 11.50 9.01 -6.83
N HIS A 115 11.32 9.61 -5.66
CA HIS A 115 11.42 8.92 -4.39
C HIS A 115 10.41 7.77 -4.29
N LEU A 116 10.83 6.63 -3.72
CA LEU A 116 10.01 5.41 -3.73
C LEU A 116 8.70 5.59 -2.93
N PHE A 117 8.73 6.41 -1.88
CA PHE A 117 7.53 6.78 -1.12
C PHE A 117 6.48 7.47 -2.00
N ASP A 118 6.89 8.40 -2.86
CA ASP A 118 5.98 9.12 -3.76
C ASP A 118 5.34 8.17 -4.78
N ARG A 119 6.12 7.22 -5.28
CA ARG A 119 5.64 6.20 -6.22
C ARG A 119 4.57 5.32 -5.57
N ARG A 120 4.79 4.88 -4.33
CA ARG A 120 3.82 4.10 -3.55
C ARG A 120 2.55 4.89 -3.28
N ARG A 121 2.69 6.12 -2.75
CA ARG A 121 1.57 7.04 -2.49
C ARG A 121 0.71 7.26 -3.73
N PHE A 122 1.34 7.59 -4.87
CA PHE A 122 0.60 7.88 -6.10
C PHE A 122 -0.08 6.64 -6.66
N TRP A 123 0.58 5.47 -6.58
CA TRP A 123 -0.02 4.22 -6.98
C TRP A 123 -1.29 3.90 -6.19
N LEU A 124 -1.20 3.99 -4.86
CA LEU A 124 -2.33 3.80 -3.94
C LEU A 124 -3.51 4.73 -4.25
N LEU A 125 -3.24 6.03 -4.33
CA LEU A 125 -4.28 7.03 -4.58
C LEU A 125 -4.95 6.85 -5.96
N ARG A 126 -4.24 6.24 -6.92
CA ARG A 126 -4.75 6.01 -8.26
C ARG A 126 -5.51 4.69 -8.41
N PHE A 127 -5.03 3.62 -7.79
CA PHE A 127 -5.51 2.26 -8.02
C PHE A 127 -6.22 1.63 -6.80
N GLY A 128 -6.13 2.26 -5.62
CA GLY A 128 -6.76 1.81 -4.38
C GLY A 128 -6.13 0.57 -3.74
N ARG A 129 -5.08 0.01 -4.33
CA ARG A 129 -4.38 -1.19 -3.85
C ARG A 129 -2.89 -1.10 -4.13
N MET A 130 -2.09 -1.71 -3.27
CA MET A 130 -0.66 -1.91 -3.53
C MET A 130 -0.39 -3.06 -4.47
N ASP A 131 0.63 -2.88 -5.31
CA ASP A 131 1.22 -3.93 -6.12
C ASP A 131 2.64 -4.24 -5.62
N ARG A 132 3.31 -5.21 -6.23
CA ARG A 132 4.70 -5.57 -5.91
C ARG A 132 5.64 -4.40 -6.21
N THR A 133 6.69 -4.28 -5.40
CA THR A 133 7.72 -3.23 -5.54
C THR A 133 8.33 -3.17 -6.94
N GLU A 134 8.51 -4.32 -7.59
CA GLU A 134 9.02 -4.42 -8.97
C GLU A 134 8.15 -3.66 -9.98
N VAL A 135 6.83 -3.69 -9.82
CA VAL A 135 5.89 -2.98 -10.69
C VAL A 135 6.00 -1.48 -10.45
N LEU A 136 6.19 -1.07 -9.20
CA LEU A 136 6.34 0.33 -8.81
C LEU A 136 7.63 0.94 -9.38
N MET A 137 8.70 0.15 -9.51
CA MET A 137 9.99 0.57 -10.09
C MET A 137 9.95 0.79 -11.61
N ARG A 138 8.97 0.21 -12.30
CA ARG A 138 8.77 0.46 -13.73
C ARG A 138 8.33 1.89 -13.99
N SER A 139 8.64 2.39 -15.19
CA SER A 139 8.23 3.73 -15.58
C SER A 139 6.76 3.75 -15.97
N HIS A 140 6.01 4.71 -15.43
CA HIS A 140 4.56 4.83 -15.64
C HIS A 140 4.19 6.25 -16.06
N ARG A 141 3.38 6.39 -17.11
CA ARG A 141 3.00 7.71 -17.66
C ARG A 141 2.33 8.64 -16.64
N PHE A 142 1.65 8.10 -15.63
CA PHE A 142 1.00 8.95 -14.62
C PHE A 142 2.01 9.60 -13.66
N LEU A 143 3.17 8.98 -13.42
CA LEU A 143 4.25 9.54 -12.60
C LEU A 143 4.86 10.80 -13.22
N ASN A 144 4.67 11.03 -14.53
CA ASN A 144 5.08 12.28 -15.19
C ASN A 144 4.43 13.52 -14.57
N ALA A 145 3.33 13.37 -13.82
CA ALA A 145 2.74 14.48 -13.09
C ALA A 145 3.64 14.98 -11.94
N LEU A 146 4.60 14.19 -11.46
CA LEU A 146 5.52 14.54 -10.37
C LEU A 146 6.87 15.08 -10.87
N LEU A 147 7.15 14.98 -12.17
CA LEU A 147 8.39 15.46 -12.75
C LEU A 147 8.44 16.99 -12.76
N ASP A 148 9.67 17.53 -12.70
CA ASP A 148 9.96 18.96 -12.70
C ASP A 148 9.20 19.73 -11.60
N LYS A 149 9.07 19.11 -10.43
CA LYS A 149 8.41 19.67 -9.24
C LYS A 149 9.33 19.66 -8.05
N SER A 150 9.25 20.73 -7.26
CA SER A 150 9.83 20.79 -5.93
C SER A 150 9.11 19.85 -4.97
N ARG A 151 9.75 19.51 -3.85
CA ARG A 151 9.12 18.76 -2.76
C ARG A 151 7.80 19.40 -2.33
N ASP A 152 7.77 20.72 -2.16
CA ASP A 152 6.57 21.48 -1.77
C ASP A 152 5.42 21.30 -2.78
N GLU A 153 5.68 21.44 -4.08
CA GLU A 153 4.65 21.24 -5.11
C GLU A 153 4.12 19.79 -5.14
N ILE A 154 4.99 18.80 -4.93
CA ILE A 154 4.59 17.39 -4.85
C ILE A 154 3.72 17.15 -3.60
N GLU A 155 4.07 17.74 -2.46
CA GLU A 155 3.29 17.57 -1.23
C GLU A 155 1.89 18.20 -1.33
N TYR A 156 1.76 19.40 -1.92
CA TYR A 156 0.45 19.98 -2.20
C TYR A 156 -0.36 19.16 -3.22
N TYR A 157 0.32 18.58 -4.21
CA TYR A 157 -0.32 17.68 -5.17
C TYR A 157 -0.91 16.45 -4.47
N PHE A 158 -0.15 15.83 -3.57
CA PHE A 158 -0.64 14.70 -2.80
C PHE A 158 -1.72 15.10 -1.80
N GLN A 159 -1.63 16.26 -1.16
CA GLN A 159 -2.62 16.74 -0.21
C GLN A 159 -4.04 16.82 -0.81
N ASP A 160 -4.19 17.31 -2.04
CA ASP A 160 -5.49 17.33 -2.74
C ASP A 160 -6.03 15.91 -3.01
N MET A 161 -5.15 14.98 -3.34
CA MET A 161 -5.53 13.59 -3.59
C MET A 161 -5.89 12.86 -2.29
N GLU A 162 -5.07 13.02 -1.25
CA GLU A 162 -5.24 12.41 0.07
C GLU A 162 -6.48 12.93 0.80
N ALA A 163 -6.88 14.18 0.55
CA ALA A 163 -8.13 14.75 1.09
C ALA A 163 -9.38 13.99 0.63
N ARG A 164 -9.29 13.17 -0.43
CA ARG A 164 -10.38 12.34 -0.95
C ARG A 164 -10.43 10.94 -0.35
N LEU A 165 -9.42 10.56 0.44
CA LEU A 165 -9.42 9.28 1.14
C LEU A 165 -10.52 9.26 2.20
N ARG A 166 -11.21 8.12 2.30
CA ARG A 166 -12.18 7.91 3.39
C ARG A 166 -11.43 7.80 4.71
N THR A 167 -12.07 8.20 5.80
CA THR A 167 -11.55 8.07 7.19
C THR A 167 -10.90 6.70 7.43
N ARG A 168 -11.59 5.62 7.05
CA ARG A 168 -11.17 4.23 7.21
C ARG A 168 -9.98 3.79 6.33
N GLU A 169 -9.64 4.58 5.32
CA GLU A 169 -8.56 4.28 4.37
C GLU A 169 -7.25 4.95 4.78
N LYS A 170 -7.28 5.94 5.69
CA LYS A 170 -6.11 6.76 6.03
C LYS A 170 -4.99 5.96 6.68
N LYS A 171 -5.25 5.20 7.75
CA LYS A 171 -4.20 4.37 8.40
C LYS A 171 -3.66 3.31 7.45
N GLY A 172 -4.53 2.65 6.70
CA GLY A 172 -4.15 1.67 5.67
C GLY A 172 -3.34 2.27 4.51
N TYR A 173 -3.60 3.53 4.16
CA TYR A 173 -2.83 4.28 3.17
C TYR A 173 -1.41 4.56 3.66
N VAL A 174 -1.25 5.00 4.92
CA VAL A 174 0.07 5.21 5.53
C VAL A 174 0.84 3.90 5.63
N TYR A 175 0.20 2.83 6.11
CA TYR A 175 0.77 1.49 6.22
C TYR A 175 1.43 1.03 4.91
N GLN A 176 0.69 1.18 3.81
CA GLN A 176 1.12 0.77 2.48
C GLN A 176 2.12 1.74 1.86
N SER A 177 1.95 3.06 2.08
CA SER A 177 2.85 4.07 1.53
C SER A 177 4.24 3.97 2.12
N LEU A 178 4.36 3.72 3.43
CA LEU A 178 5.63 3.47 4.11
C LEU A 178 6.14 2.03 3.96
N ASP A 179 5.35 1.12 3.38
CA ASP A 179 5.68 -0.31 3.23
C ASP A 179 6.05 -0.94 4.58
N LEU A 180 5.28 -0.62 5.63
CA LEU A 180 5.54 -1.11 6.99
C LEU A 180 5.48 -2.64 7.08
N ALA A 181 4.75 -3.28 6.18
CA ALA A 181 4.67 -4.73 6.06
C ALA A 181 6.05 -5.40 5.91
N ARG A 182 7.06 -4.69 5.36
CA ARG A 182 8.43 -5.21 5.21
C ARG A 182 9.13 -5.50 6.54
N ARG A 183 8.65 -4.93 7.65
CA ARG A 183 9.19 -5.12 9.01
C ARG A 183 8.71 -6.42 9.66
N PHE A 184 7.72 -7.10 9.07
CA PHE A 184 7.09 -8.29 9.63
C PHE A 184 7.32 -9.51 8.74
N PRO A 185 7.54 -10.70 9.32
CA PRO A 185 7.69 -11.93 8.55
C PRO A 185 6.34 -12.40 7.98
N GLY A 186 6.37 -12.90 6.74
CA GLY A 186 5.23 -13.55 6.09
C GLY A 186 4.39 -12.63 5.21
N GLU A 187 3.76 -13.21 4.18
CA GLU A 187 2.90 -12.48 3.24
C GLU A 187 1.60 -11.95 3.89
N THR A 188 1.21 -12.54 5.03
CA THR A 188 0.02 -12.16 5.80
C THR A 188 0.09 -10.75 6.34
N ALA A 189 1.28 -10.22 6.64
CA ALA A 189 1.45 -8.84 7.10
C ALA A 189 0.94 -7.82 6.07
N ARG A 190 1.12 -8.08 4.77
CA ARG A 190 0.61 -7.19 3.71
C ARG A 190 -0.91 -7.23 3.58
N LEU A 191 -1.51 -8.38 3.85
CA LEU A 191 -2.94 -8.62 3.66
C LEU A 191 -3.77 -8.28 4.91
N PHE A 192 -3.18 -8.43 6.10
CA PHE A 192 -3.91 -8.36 7.35
C PHE A 192 -3.12 -7.63 8.46
N PRO A 193 -2.99 -6.29 8.37
CA PRO A 193 -2.28 -5.50 9.38
C PRO A 193 -2.96 -5.50 10.75
N LEU A 194 -4.28 -5.72 10.80
CA LEU A 194 -5.06 -5.81 12.05
C LEU A 194 -4.68 -7.01 12.92
N GLY A 195 -4.09 -8.06 12.34
CA GLY A 195 -3.66 -9.26 13.08
C GLY A 195 -2.23 -9.18 13.60
N LEU A 196 -1.54 -8.07 13.32
CA LEU A 196 -0.20 -7.82 13.83
C LEU A 196 -0.27 -7.17 15.21
N ASP A 197 0.81 -7.32 15.95
CA ASP A 197 1.04 -6.60 17.21
C ASP A 197 1.06 -5.08 16.93
N GLN A 198 0.13 -4.36 17.55
CA GLN A 198 -0.06 -2.93 17.31
C GLN A 198 1.09 -2.10 17.90
N ASP A 199 1.67 -2.52 19.03
CA ASP A 199 2.79 -1.80 19.66
C ASP A 199 4.03 -1.89 18.76
N GLN A 200 4.27 -3.07 18.19
CA GLN A 200 5.35 -3.27 17.21
C GLN A 200 5.10 -2.48 15.92
N LEU A 201 3.84 -2.36 15.48
CA LEU A 201 3.48 -1.56 14.31
C LEU A 201 3.70 -0.07 14.53
N ASP A 202 3.31 0.45 15.69
CA ASP A 202 3.48 1.86 16.03
C ASP A 202 4.97 2.21 16.16
N GLN A 203 5.77 1.33 16.76
CA GLN A 203 7.23 1.48 16.80
C GLN A 203 7.85 1.46 15.39
N ALA A 204 7.44 0.50 14.55
CA ALA A 204 7.90 0.42 13.17
C ALA A 204 7.52 1.66 12.35
N PHE A 205 6.32 2.22 12.58
CA PHE A 205 5.87 3.46 11.96
C PHE A 205 6.76 4.65 12.37
N ILE A 206 6.99 4.83 13.67
CA ILE A 206 7.83 5.93 14.20
C ILE A 206 9.25 5.86 13.61
N GLU A 207 9.85 4.67 13.57
CA GLU A 207 11.18 4.50 12.99
C GLU A 207 11.20 4.83 11.48
N ASP A 208 10.20 4.40 10.72
CA ASP A 208 10.15 4.62 9.28
C ASP A 208 9.83 6.07 8.92
N ILE A 209 8.96 6.77 9.67
CA ILE A 209 8.67 8.19 9.46
C ILE A 209 9.87 9.06 9.85
N CYS A 210 10.59 8.74 10.93
CA CYS A 210 11.83 9.43 11.31
C CYS A 210 12.94 9.19 10.27
N ARG A 211 13.06 7.96 9.74
CA ARG A 211 14.00 7.68 8.65
C ARG A 211 13.67 8.52 7.41
N LEU A 212 12.40 8.61 7.04
CA LEU A 212 11.96 9.43 5.91
C LEU A 212 12.22 10.93 6.15
N ALA A 213 12.06 11.41 7.40
CA ALA A 213 12.35 12.80 7.76
C ALA A 213 13.84 13.15 7.64
N GLY A 214 14.73 12.19 7.91
CA GLY A 214 16.17 12.34 7.76
C GLY A 214 16.71 12.02 6.37
N ASP A 215 15.86 11.64 5.42
CA ASP A 215 16.26 11.25 4.07
C ASP A 215 16.53 12.49 3.19
N PRO A 216 17.79 12.71 2.74
CA PRO A 216 18.15 13.88 1.94
C PRO A 216 17.61 13.82 0.50
N ASP A 217 17.17 12.65 0.03
CA ASP A 217 16.52 12.50 -1.27
C ASP A 217 15.01 12.80 -1.19
N PHE A 218 14.45 12.83 0.02
CA PHE A 218 13.05 13.18 0.26
C PHE A 218 12.89 14.62 0.75
N ILE A 219 13.59 15.03 1.81
CA ILE A 219 13.56 16.41 2.33
C ILE A 219 14.79 17.16 1.82
N ASP A 220 14.58 18.34 1.22
CA ASP A 220 15.66 19.15 0.65
C ASP A 220 16.70 19.58 1.72
N PHE A 221 16.24 19.87 2.94
CA PHE A 221 17.05 20.28 4.09
C PHE A 221 16.54 19.59 5.37
N PRO A 222 16.98 18.36 5.65
CA PRO A 222 16.62 17.70 6.89
C PRO A 222 17.32 18.42 8.06
N GLU A 223 16.56 18.88 9.05
CA GLU A 223 17.10 19.44 10.29
C GLU A 223 17.29 18.32 11.31
N PRO A 224 18.53 17.90 11.63
CA PRO A 224 18.78 16.82 12.57
C PRO A 224 18.30 17.23 13.97
N GLY A 225 17.37 16.47 14.55
CA GLY A 225 16.79 16.78 15.86
C GLY A 225 15.83 17.98 15.86
N GLY A 226 15.50 18.54 14.69
CA GLY A 226 14.46 19.54 14.53
C GLY A 226 13.06 18.95 14.61
N PRO A 227 12.02 19.80 14.66
CA PRO A 227 10.64 19.35 14.60
C PRO A 227 10.36 18.62 13.28
N LEU A 228 9.44 17.64 13.32
CA LEU A 228 9.03 16.93 12.11
C LEU A 228 8.46 17.91 11.08
N SER A 229 8.90 17.78 9.83
CA SER A 229 8.40 18.62 8.72
C SER A 229 6.86 18.63 8.69
N PRO A 230 6.21 19.79 8.46
CA PRO A 230 4.76 19.88 8.35
C PRO A 230 4.15 18.89 7.35
N TYR A 231 4.91 18.53 6.30
CA TYR A 231 4.48 17.54 5.32
C TYR A 231 4.32 16.15 5.91
N LEU A 232 5.15 15.79 6.89
CA LEU A 232 5.15 14.47 7.51
C LEU A 232 4.21 14.38 8.71
N VAL A 233 3.94 15.49 9.41
CA VAL A 233 2.99 15.54 10.52
C VAL A 233 1.63 14.98 10.14
N ARG A 234 1.15 15.23 8.91
CA ARG A 234 -0.13 14.67 8.46
C ARG A 234 -0.17 13.15 8.44
N TYR A 235 0.96 12.48 8.21
CA TYR A 235 1.03 11.01 8.24
C TYR A 235 0.96 10.47 9.65
N VAL A 236 1.54 11.20 10.61
CA VAL A 236 1.42 10.92 12.05
C VAL A 236 -0.05 11.03 12.47
N VAL A 237 -0.72 12.12 12.08
CA VAL A 237 -2.17 12.29 12.30
C VAL A 237 -2.98 11.18 11.64
N MET A 238 -2.69 10.83 10.38
CA MET A 238 -3.37 9.73 9.69
C MET A 238 -3.15 8.35 10.33
N TRP A 239 -2.05 8.16 11.05
CA TRP A 239 -1.68 6.89 11.68
C TRP A 239 -2.28 6.70 13.07
N PHE A 240 -2.24 7.74 13.90
CA PHE A 240 -2.68 7.68 15.29
C PHE A 240 -4.16 8.07 15.48
N ASP A 241 -4.68 9.03 14.69
CA ASP A 241 -6.05 9.52 14.87
C ASP A 241 -7.10 8.70 14.12
N TYR A 242 -6.66 7.72 13.31
CA TYR A 242 -7.53 6.88 12.50
C TYR A 242 -7.24 5.41 12.72
N GLU A 243 -8.27 4.58 12.64
CA GLU A 243 -8.12 3.13 12.72
C GLU A 243 -8.03 2.51 11.33
N PHE A 244 -7.52 1.26 11.27
CA PHE A 244 -7.69 0.45 10.07
C PHE A 244 -9.19 0.24 9.85
N GLY A 245 -9.66 0.50 8.63
CA GLY A 245 -11.07 0.31 8.29
C GLY A 245 -11.57 -1.09 8.62
N GLU A 246 -12.85 -1.17 9.01
CA GLU A 246 -13.51 -2.43 9.35
C GLU A 246 -13.19 -3.53 8.33
N ARG A 247 -12.87 -4.68 8.92
CA ARG A 247 -12.41 -5.92 8.32
C ARG A 247 -13.12 -6.21 6.99
N PRO A 248 -12.41 -6.46 5.87
CA PRO A 248 -13.06 -7.04 4.70
C PRO A 248 -13.77 -8.34 5.13
N PRO A 249 -14.91 -8.72 4.51
CA PRO A 249 -15.63 -9.96 4.85
C PRO A 249 -14.73 -11.20 4.93
N GLN A 250 -13.66 -11.20 4.13
CA GLN A 250 -12.63 -12.24 4.08
C GLN A 250 -11.82 -12.38 5.37
N ALA A 251 -11.60 -11.30 6.12
CA ALA A 251 -10.95 -11.35 7.43
C ALA A 251 -11.87 -12.00 8.48
N ARG A 252 -13.19 -11.84 8.38
CA ARG A 252 -14.16 -12.57 9.20
C ARG A 252 -14.12 -14.06 8.89
N ILE A 253 -14.05 -14.42 7.61
CA ILE A 253 -13.88 -15.81 7.14
C ILE A 253 -12.57 -16.41 7.66
N MET A 254 -11.47 -15.65 7.64
CA MET A 254 -10.17 -16.13 8.13
C MET A 254 -10.15 -16.27 9.66
N GLU A 255 -10.77 -15.36 10.40
CA GLU A 255 -10.94 -15.51 11.85
C GLU A 255 -11.87 -16.67 12.20
N GLU A 256 -12.96 -16.89 11.46
CA GLU A 256 -13.83 -18.07 11.60
C GLU A 256 -13.03 -19.35 11.28
N PHE A 257 -12.15 -19.33 10.28
CA PHE A 257 -11.26 -20.44 9.95
C PHE A 257 -10.20 -20.70 11.03
N VAL A 258 -9.56 -19.65 11.55
CA VAL A 258 -8.58 -19.73 12.64
C VAL A 258 -9.25 -20.15 13.96
N ARG A 259 -10.43 -19.62 14.29
CA ARG A 259 -11.24 -20.06 15.44
C ARG A 259 -11.71 -21.50 15.27
N GLY A 260 -12.11 -21.90 14.06
CA GLY A 260 -12.48 -23.27 13.71
C GLY A 260 -11.31 -24.24 13.89
N ARG A 261 -10.09 -23.83 13.54
CA ARG A 261 -8.87 -24.61 13.79
C ARG A 261 -8.44 -24.63 15.26
N ARG A 262 -8.77 -23.61 16.07
CA ARG A 262 -8.58 -23.64 17.54
C ARG A 262 -9.58 -24.56 18.24
N ALA A 263 -10.78 -24.73 17.69
CA ALA A 263 -11.78 -25.69 18.15
C ALA A 263 -11.55 -27.11 17.61
N PHE A 264 -10.73 -27.27 16.56
CA PHE A 264 -10.31 -28.56 16.05
C PHE A 264 -9.36 -29.22 17.06
N ARG A 265 -9.93 -30.02 17.96
CA ARG A 265 -9.20 -31.11 18.60
C ARG A 265 -9.20 -32.26 17.60
N PRO A 266 -8.05 -32.70 17.06
CA PRO A 266 -8.03 -33.97 16.36
C PRO A 266 -8.66 -35.02 17.30
N PRO A 267 -9.53 -35.91 16.80
CA PRO A 267 -10.03 -37.00 17.62
C PRO A 267 -8.82 -37.72 18.24
N PRO A 268 -8.91 -38.19 19.50
CA PRO A 268 -7.85 -39.01 20.06
C PRO A 268 -7.53 -40.12 19.05
N PRO A 269 -6.25 -40.40 18.77
CA PRO A 269 -5.90 -41.44 17.82
C PRO A 269 -6.66 -42.71 18.20
N PRO A 270 -7.28 -43.42 17.24
CA PRO A 270 -7.96 -44.67 17.55
C PRO A 270 -6.98 -45.56 18.31
N ILE A 271 -7.46 -46.20 19.38
CA ILE A 271 -6.65 -47.15 20.14
C ILE A 271 -6.20 -48.22 19.15
N GLY A 272 -4.93 -48.15 18.74
CA GLY A 272 -4.36 -49.08 17.78
C GLY A 272 -4.48 -50.51 18.31
N PRO A 273 -4.50 -51.52 17.42
CA PRO A 273 -4.59 -52.91 17.84
C PRO A 273 -3.44 -53.25 18.79
N ASP A 274 -3.75 -53.95 19.89
CA ASP A 274 -2.75 -54.58 20.76
C ASP A 274 -1.81 -55.48 19.93
N LEU A 275 -0.59 -55.75 20.40
CA LEU A 275 0.44 -56.51 19.67
C LEU A 275 -0.11 -57.85 19.16
N ALA A 276 -0.93 -58.54 19.97
CA ALA A 276 -1.62 -59.77 19.58
C ALA A 276 -2.65 -59.55 18.46
N GLY A 277 -3.35 -58.41 18.47
CA GLY A 277 -4.24 -57.97 17.40
C GLY A 277 -3.51 -57.69 16.10
N ALA A 278 -2.38 -56.98 16.15
CA ALA A 278 -1.57 -56.67 14.98
C ALA A 278 -0.96 -57.92 14.33
N CYS A 279 -0.54 -58.91 15.13
CA CYS A 279 -0.06 -60.20 14.65
C CYS A 279 -1.17 -61.00 13.93
N ARG A 280 -2.41 -60.96 14.43
CA ARG A 280 -3.57 -61.60 13.78
C ARG A 280 -3.88 -61.02 12.40
N VAL A 281 -3.77 -59.69 12.23
CA VAL A 281 -4.00 -59.02 10.93
C VAL A 281 -2.97 -59.46 9.87
N PHE A 282 -1.74 -59.75 10.31
CA PHE A 282 -0.65 -60.27 9.49
C PHE A 282 -0.68 -61.81 9.35
N ALA A 283 -1.62 -62.50 10.01
CA ALA A 283 -1.71 -63.96 10.10
C ALA A 283 -0.41 -64.63 10.59
N ILE A 284 0.28 -63.99 11.53
CA ILE A 284 1.50 -64.49 12.16
C ILE A 284 1.30 -64.66 13.67
N SER A 285 2.06 -65.55 14.29
CA SER A 285 2.15 -65.67 15.74
C SER A 285 3.12 -64.66 16.34
N ILE A 286 3.02 -64.40 17.64
CA ILE A 286 3.94 -63.49 18.36
C ILE A 286 5.38 -64.03 18.34
N GLN A 287 5.57 -65.36 18.34
CA GLN A 287 6.88 -65.99 18.26
C GLN A 287 7.51 -65.76 16.87
N GLU A 288 6.76 -66.00 15.79
CA GLU A 288 7.21 -65.70 14.43
C GLU A 288 7.48 -64.21 14.23
N TRP A 289 6.68 -63.33 14.85
CA TRP A 289 6.98 -61.90 14.85
C TRP A 289 8.32 -61.62 15.54
N ARG A 290 8.68 -62.25 16.66
CA ARG A 290 10.00 -61.99 17.30
C ARG A 290 11.17 -62.40 16.43
N ASP A 291 11.02 -63.47 15.64
CA ASP A 291 12.10 -64.02 14.81
C ASP A 291 12.30 -63.28 13.48
N LEU A 292 11.27 -62.56 13.00
CA LEU A 292 11.37 -61.78 11.77
C LEU A 292 12.25 -60.53 11.97
N ASN A 293 12.87 -60.01 10.92
CA ASN A 293 13.53 -58.70 10.94
C ASN A 293 12.61 -57.60 10.36
N ARG A 294 12.89 -56.32 10.69
CA ARG A 294 12.12 -55.15 10.18
C ARG A 294 11.91 -55.19 8.65
N ASN A 295 12.94 -55.60 7.90
CA ASN A 295 12.88 -55.74 6.44
C ASN A 295 11.93 -56.86 5.97
N GLN A 296 11.83 -57.96 6.72
CA GLN A 296 10.94 -59.07 6.41
C GLN A 296 9.48 -58.72 6.72
N ILE A 297 9.23 -57.96 7.78
CA ILE A 297 7.90 -57.37 8.07
C ILE A 297 7.49 -56.42 6.94
N GLY A 298 8.39 -55.55 6.48
CA GLY A 298 8.12 -54.63 5.36
C GLY A 298 7.86 -55.36 4.03
N ALA A 299 8.47 -56.53 3.80
CA ALA A 299 8.15 -57.36 2.64
C ALA A 299 6.76 -58.01 2.75
N LEU A 300 6.38 -58.47 3.95
CA LEU A 300 5.07 -59.07 4.21
C LEU A 300 3.95 -58.04 4.09
N TYR A 301 4.16 -56.83 4.64
CA TYR A 301 3.25 -55.71 4.50
C TYR A 301 3.01 -55.34 3.04
N ARG A 302 4.07 -55.18 2.22
CA ARG A 302 3.91 -54.85 0.79
C ARG A 302 3.11 -55.91 0.03
N ARG A 303 3.28 -57.20 0.37
CA ARG A 303 2.51 -58.28 -0.24
C ARG A 303 1.01 -58.19 0.12
N LEU A 304 0.70 -57.98 1.40
CA LEU A 304 -0.68 -57.84 1.88
C LEU A 304 -1.33 -56.55 1.39
N ALA A 305 -0.58 -55.45 1.34
CA ALA A 305 -1.04 -54.14 0.88
C ALA A 305 -1.40 -54.15 -0.60
N LEU A 306 -0.66 -54.90 -1.44
CA LEU A 306 -1.03 -55.11 -2.85
C LEU A 306 -2.37 -55.83 -2.96
N THR A 307 -2.59 -56.91 -2.21
CA THR A 307 -3.83 -57.70 -2.28
C THR A 307 -5.05 -56.97 -1.70
N ARG A 308 -4.85 -56.13 -0.68
CA ARG A 308 -5.93 -55.42 0.03
C ARG A 308 -6.09 -53.95 -0.39
N HIS A 309 -5.40 -53.52 -1.45
CA HIS A 309 -5.43 -52.10 -1.85
C HIS A 309 -6.83 -51.71 -2.36
N PRO A 310 -7.38 -50.55 -1.94
CA PRO A 310 -8.68 -50.07 -2.42
C PRO A 310 -8.75 -49.92 -3.94
N ASP A 311 -7.67 -49.45 -4.56
CA ASP A 311 -7.57 -49.32 -6.03
C ASP A 311 -7.60 -50.67 -6.78
N GLN A 312 -7.41 -51.80 -6.10
CA GLN A 312 -7.51 -53.15 -6.66
C GLN A 312 -8.82 -53.86 -6.26
N GLY A 313 -9.80 -53.12 -5.74
CA GLY A 313 -11.10 -53.65 -5.30
C GLY A 313 -11.13 -54.13 -3.85
N GLY A 314 -10.11 -53.79 -3.05
CA GLY A 314 -10.06 -54.07 -1.62
C GLY A 314 -10.95 -53.12 -0.80
N ASP A 315 -11.33 -53.55 0.40
CA ASP A 315 -12.13 -52.73 1.32
C ASP A 315 -11.25 -51.68 2.04
N PRO A 316 -11.61 -50.37 1.98
CA PRO A 316 -10.85 -49.31 2.64
C PRO A 316 -10.64 -49.51 4.15
N GLU A 317 -11.60 -50.10 4.86
CA GLU A 317 -11.46 -50.36 6.31
C GLU A 317 -10.40 -51.42 6.59
N THR A 318 -10.42 -52.54 5.84
CA THR A 318 -9.38 -53.58 5.97
C THR A 318 -7.96 -53.08 5.64
N PHE A 319 -7.83 -52.08 4.77
CA PHE A 319 -6.54 -51.46 4.45
C PHE A 319 -6.05 -50.54 5.58
N MET A 320 -6.95 -49.78 6.21
CA MET A 320 -6.62 -48.96 7.39
C MET A 320 -6.20 -49.81 8.59
N GLU A 321 -6.84 -50.96 8.80
CA GLU A 321 -6.46 -51.93 9.83
C GLU A 321 -5.05 -52.52 9.58
N LEU A 322 -4.73 -52.84 8.32
CA LEU A 322 -3.41 -53.34 7.93
C LEU A 322 -2.30 -52.30 8.19
N ASN A 323 -2.55 -51.04 7.87
CA ASN A 323 -1.59 -49.95 8.10
C ASN A 323 -1.35 -49.73 9.59
N SER A 324 -2.42 -49.69 10.38
CA SER A 324 -2.35 -49.52 11.83
C SER A 324 -1.60 -50.68 12.50
N ALA A 325 -1.82 -51.91 12.04
CA ALA A 325 -1.09 -53.10 12.50
C ALA A 325 0.40 -53.05 12.13
N TYR A 326 0.74 -52.61 10.90
CA TYR A 326 2.14 -52.48 10.46
C TYR A 326 2.92 -51.46 11.28
N GLU A 327 2.35 -50.28 11.52
CA GLU A 327 2.98 -49.23 12.34
C GLU A 327 3.25 -49.74 13.75
N ARG A 328 2.31 -50.47 14.35
CA ARG A 328 2.49 -51.07 15.67
C ARG A 328 3.61 -52.12 15.69
N LEU A 329 3.65 -53.02 14.71
CA LEU A 329 4.67 -54.07 14.61
C LEU A 329 6.08 -53.53 14.33
N ILE A 330 6.21 -52.32 13.77
CA ILE A 330 7.50 -51.62 13.61
C ILE A 330 7.88 -50.83 14.85
N GLN A 331 6.92 -50.22 15.56
CA GLN A 331 7.20 -49.48 16.79
C GLN A 331 7.70 -50.39 17.92
N ASP A 332 7.16 -51.61 18.04
CA ASP A 332 7.53 -52.56 19.10
C ASP A 332 8.76 -53.43 18.77
N LYS A 333 9.46 -53.15 17.67
CA LYS A 333 10.52 -53.98 17.10
C LYS A 333 11.79 -53.20 16.91
#